data_AF-A0A2V6KY87-F1
#
_entry.id   AF-A0A2V6KY87-F1
#
_cell.length_a   1.000
_cell.length_b   1.000
_cell.length_c   1.000
_cell.angle_alpha   90.00
_cell.angle_beta   90.00
_cell.angle_gamma   90.00
#
_symmetry.space_group_name_H-M   'P 1'
#
loop_
_entity.id
_entity.type
_entity.pdbx_description
1 polymer ?
#
loop_
_entity_poly.entity_id
_entity_poly.type
_entity_poly.pdbx_seq_one_letter_code
_entity_poly.pdbx_strand_id
1 'polypeptide(L)' 'MLSSHLKPGMTVLELGCGTGSFTRELARSGAEIVAIDVSPELLEIAKLNCS' A
#
# COMPACT_ATOMS: atom_id res chain seq x y z
N MET A 1 -7.14 14.36 1.17
CA MET A 1 -6.70 13.14 0.45
C MET A 1 -7.04 11.93 1.31
N LEU A 2 -7.11 10.71 0.76
CA LEU A 2 -7.38 9.51 1.56
C LEU A 2 -6.41 9.38 2.75
N SER A 3 -5.13 9.70 2.52
CA SER A 3 -4.05 9.66 3.51
C SER A 3 -4.29 10.51 4.76
N SER A 4 -5.09 11.58 4.72
CA SER A 4 -5.39 12.41 5.91
C SER A 4 -6.36 11.74 6.90
N HIS A 5 -7.02 10.66 6.51
CA HIS A 5 -7.91 9.90 7.37
C HIS A 5 -7.22 8.68 8.01
N LEU A 6 -6.02 8.35 7.55
CA LEU A 6 -5.23 7.25 8.10
C LEU A 6 -4.45 7.71 9.33
N LYS A 7 -4.34 6.80 10.31
CA LYS A 7 -3.65 7.05 11.57
C LYS A 7 -2.82 5.83 11.97
N PRO A 8 -1.76 6.00 12.77
CA PRO A 8 -1.06 4.89 13.38
C PRO A 8 -2.00 3.95 14.13
N GLY A 9 -1.77 2.65 13.99
CA GLY A 9 -2.60 1.59 14.59
C GLY A 9 -3.86 1.21 13.81
N MET A 10 -4.15 1.85 12.67
CA MET A 10 -5.16 1.36 11.74
C MET A 10 -4.59 0.24 10.88
N THR A 11 -5.37 -0.82 10.66
CA THR A 11 -5.11 -1.83 9.63
C THR A 11 -5.92 -1.49 8.37
N VAL A 12 -5.25 -1.37 7.23
CA VAL A 12 -5.86 -0.95 5.96
C VAL A 12 -5.62 -2.01 4.90
N LEU A 13 -6.66 -2.37 4.15
CA LEU A 13 -6.57 -3.22 2.98
C LEU A 13 -6.66 -2.37 1.70
N GLU A 14 -5.62 -2.43 0.87
CA GLU A 14 -5.60 -1.84 -0.47
C GLU A 14 -5.85 -2.93 -1.52
N LEU A 15 -6.92 -2.75 -2.31
CA LEU A 15 -7.31 -3.66 -3.38
C LEU A 15 -6.81 -3.16 -4.73
N GLY A 16 -5.93 -3.92 -5.38
CA GLY A 16 -5.35 -3.55 -6.68
C GLY A 16 -4.22 -2.53 -6.55
N CYS A 17 -3.15 -2.87 -5.81
CA CYS A 17 -2.06 -1.95 -5.53
C CYS A 17 -1.15 -1.65 -6.74
N GLY A 18 -1.27 -2.42 -7.82
CA GLY A 18 -0.42 -2.31 -9.00
C GLY A 18 1.06 -2.36 -8.61
N THR A 19 1.83 -1.34 -9.01
CA THR A 19 3.26 -1.23 -8.71
C THR A 19 3.59 -0.65 -7.33
N GLY A 20 2.60 -0.44 -6.45
CA GLY A 20 2.80 -0.04 -5.06
C GLY A 20 3.10 1.44 -4.81
N SER A 21 2.93 2.31 -5.82
CA SER A 21 3.19 3.76 -5.67
C SER A 21 2.28 4.41 -4.62
N PHE A 22 0.99 4.04 -4.63
CA PHE A 22 0.02 4.53 -3.65
C PHE A 22 0.18 3.85 -2.30
N THR A 23 0.43 2.53 -2.27
CA THR A 23 0.79 1.78 -1.05
C THR A 23 1.91 2.47 -0.28
N ARG A 24 2.97 2.91 -0.97
CA ARG A 24 4.09 3.64 -0.35
C ARG A 24 3.66 4.99 0.25
N GLU A 25 2.69 5.68 -0.36
CA GLU A 25 2.12 6.89 0.23
C GLU A 25 1.30 6.58 1.48
N LEU A 26 0.45 5.55 1.43
CA LEU A 26 -0.37 5.12 2.56
C LEU A 26 0.49 4.69 3.75
N ALA A 27 1.59 3.96 3.50
CA ALA A 27 2.52 3.52 4.53
C ALA A 27 3.14 4.69 5.33
N ARG A 28 3.26 5.88 4.72
CA ARG A 28 3.78 7.08 5.43
C ARG A 28 2.83 7.58 6.52
N SER A 29 1.56 7.15 6.55
CA SER A 29 0.64 7.52 7.62
C SER A 29 0.90 6.78 8.93
N GLY A 30 1.79 5.76 8.93
CA GLY A 30 2.03 4.88 10.07
C GLY A 30 0.94 3.83 10.30
N ALA A 31 -0.02 3.71 9.38
CA ALA A 31 -0.98 2.62 9.39
C ALA A 31 -0.31 1.32 8.90
N GLU A 32 -0.86 0.17 9.34
CA GLU A 32 -0.45 -1.14 8.85
C GLU A 32 -1.21 -1.44 7.55
N ILE A 33 -0.50 -1.45 6.43
CA ILE A 33 -1.10 -1.62 5.11
C ILE A 33 -0.89 -3.06 4.64
N VAL A 34 -2.00 -3.72 4.30
CA VAL A 34 -2.00 -4.95 3.49
C VAL A 34 -2.43 -4.57 2.09
N ALA A 35 -1.54 -4.76 1.12
CA ALA A 35 -1.79 -4.43 -0.28
C ALA A 35 -1.84 -5.72 -1.11
N ILE A 36 -2.85 -5.85 -1.96
CA ILE A 36 -3.00 -7.01 -2.84
C ILE A 36 -3.20 -6.59 -4.29
N ASP A 37 -2.73 -7.41 -5.21
CA ASP A 37 -3.00 -7.31 -6.63
C ASP A 37 -3.13 -8.73 -7.21
N VAL A 38 -3.92 -8.88 -8.26
CA VAL A 38 -4.10 -10.16 -8.95
C VAL A 38 -2.90 -10.50 -9.83
N SER A 39 -2.13 -9.49 -10.24
CA SER A 39 -1.04 -9.60 -11.22
C SER A 39 0.29 -9.88 -10.49
N PRO A 40 0.85 -11.11 -10.59
CA PRO A 40 2.10 -11.43 -9.91
C PRO A 40 3.26 -10.52 -10.32
N GLU A 41 3.31 -10.12 -11.60
CA GLU A 41 4.37 -9.27 -12.15
C GLU A 41 4.35 -7.86 -11.52
N LEU A 42 3.16 -7.33 -11.22
CA LEU A 42 3.02 -6.03 -10.56
C LEU A 42 3.43 -6.12 -9.08
N LEU A 43 3.11 -7.24 -8.41
CA LEU A 43 3.51 -7.47 -7.02
C LEU A 43 5.04 -7.53 -6.86
N GLU A 44 5.77 -8.09 -7.83
CA GLU A 44 7.24 -8.06 -7.79
C GLU A 44 7.78 -6.63 -7.85
N ILE A 45 7.19 -5.76 -8.69
CA ILE A 45 7.56 -4.34 -8.74
C ILE A 45 7.15 -3.62 -7.45
N ALA A 46 5.96 -3.91 -6.91
CA ALA A 46 5.47 -3.32 -5.68
C ALA A 46 6.38 -3.61 -4.48
N LYS A 47 6.87 -4.86 -4.36
CA LYS A 47 7.84 -5.24 -3.32
C LYS A 47 9.12 -4.40 -3.40
N LEU A 48 9.63 -4.13 -4.60
CA LEU A 48 10.82 -3.30 -4.80
C LEU A 48 10.57 -1.81 -4.48
N ASN A 49 9.35 -1.33 -4.69
CA ASN A 49 8.97 0.06 -4.42
C ASN A 49 8.63 0.34 -2.94
N CYS A 50 8.34 -0.72 -2.18
CA CYS A 50 7.91 -0.65 -0.78
C CYS A 50 8.91 -1.27 0.22
N SER A 51 10.07 -1.71 -0.25
CA SER A 51 11.19 -2.21 0.59
C SER A 51 11.93 -1.11 1.35
#